data_AF-A0A101WJA6-F1
#
_entry.id   AF-A0A101WJA6-F1
#
_cell.length_a   1.000
_cell.length_b   1.000
_cell.length_c   1.000
_cell.angle_alpha   90.00
_cell.angle_beta   90.00
_cell.angle_gamma   90.00
#
_symmetry.space_group_name_H-M   'P 1'
#
loop_
_entity.id
_entity.type
_entity.pdbx_description
1 polymer ?
#
loop_
_entity_poly.entity_id
_entity_poly.type
_entity_poly.pdbx_seq_one_letter_code
_entity_poly.pdbx_strand_id
1 'polypeptide(L)' 'MLAEADEIVYVSEEYTDGCMKKRNQYMVDRSSYCICALLHPLGRIDQTAKYAKQTGSRIINVAE' A
#
# COMPACT_ATOMS: atom_id res chain seq x y z
N MET A 1 -8.53 2.51 -17.55
CA MET A 1 -9.80 2.91 -16.84
C MET A 1 -10.13 1.85 -15.81
N LEU A 2 -11.01 2.08 -14.80
CA LEU A 2 -11.44 1.00 -13.89
C LEU A 2 -12.00 -0.23 -14.64
N ALA A 3 -12.62 -0.02 -15.80
CA ALA A 3 -13.16 -1.07 -16.66
C ALA A 3 -12.12 -2.04 -17.26
N GLU A 4 -10.83 -1.74 -17.15
CA GLU A 4 -9.74 -2.59 -17.67
C GLU A 4 -9.12 -3.47 -16.57
N ALA A 5 -9.55 -3.33 -15.31
CA ALA A 5 -9.03 -4.13 -14.21
C ALA A 5 -9.67 -5.53 -14.18
N ASP A 6 -8.86 -6.56 -13.95
CA ASP A 6 -9.34 -7.93 -13.75
C ASP A 6 -10.17 -8.08 -12.47
N GLU A 7 -9.86 -7.30 -11.43
CA GLU A 7 -10.55 -7.30 -10.14
C GLU A 7 -10.65 -5.88 -9.55
N ILE A 8 -11.80 -5.56 -8.95
CA ILE A 8 -12.02 -4.33 -8.20
C ILE A 8 -12.56 -4.69 -6.81
N VAL A 9 -11.84 -4.30 -5.77
CA VAL A 9 -12.23 -4.55 -4.38
C VAL A 9 -12.40 -3.25 -3.61
N TYR A 10 -13.60 -3.05 -3.05
CA TYR A 10 -13.91 -1.96 -2.14
C TYR A 10 -13.75 -2.44 -0.69
N VAL A 11 -12.76 -1.89 0.02
CA VAL A 11 -12.50 -2.26 1.43
C VAL A 11 -13.40 -1.52 2.42
N SER A 12 -14.10 -0.48 1.97
CA SER A 12 -15.04 0.34 2.72
C SER A 12 -16.05 0.94 1.75
N GLU A 13 -17.33 0.94 2.12
CA GLU A 13 -18.39 1.59 1.33
C GLU A 13 -18.37 3.11 1.56
N GLU A 14 -18.15 3.53 2.80
CA GLU A 14 -18.08 4.93 3.20
C GLU A 14 -16.64 5.39 3.45
N TYR A 15 -16.39 6.68 3.22
CA TYR A 15 -15.14 7.31 3.58
C TYR A 15 -15.12 7.61 5.09
N THR A 16 -14.18 6.99 5.81
CA THR A 16 -14.01 7.14 7.25
C THR A 16 -12.53 7.36 7.58
N ASP A 17 -12.23 7.91 8.76
CA ASP A 17 -10.86 8.24 9.17
C ASP A 17 -9.88 7.04 9.16
N GLY A 18 -10.38 5.79 9.11
CA GLY A 18 -9.57 4.57 9.03
C GLY A 18 -9.51 3.90 7.64
N CYS A 19 -10.34 4.30 6.68
CA CYS A 19 -10.52 3.51 5.45
C CYS A 19 -9.27 3.48 4.57
N MET A 20 -8.49 4.56 4.57
CA MET A 20 -7.23 4.65 3.81
C MET A 20 -6.16 3.70 4.37
N LYS A 21 -6.04 3.63 5.70
CA LYS A 21 -5.14 2.68 6.36
C LYS A 21 -5.55 1.24 6.07
N LYS A 22 -6.85 0.94 6.20
CA LYS A 22 -7.42 -0.39 5.89
C LYS A 22 -7.13 -0.80 4.45
N ARG A 23 -7.31 0.10 3.49
CA ARG A 23 -6.96 -0.12 2.07
C ARG A 23 -5.49 -0.46 1.89
N ASN A 24 -4.59 0.31 2.51
CA ASN A 24 -3.16 0.09 2.37
C ASN A 24 -2.71 -1.24 3.00
N GLN A 25 -3.28 -1.62 4.14
CA GLN A 25 -3.04 -2.93 4.76
C GLN A 25 -3.52 -4.06 3.86
N TYR A 26 -4.75 -3.95 3.32
CA TYR A 26 -5.29 -4.92 2.37
C TYR A 26 -4.37 -5.15 1.16
N MET A 27 -3.79 -4.07 0.60
CA MET A 27 -2.87 -4.15 -0.53
C MET A 27 -1.59 -4.89 -0.15
N VAL A 28 -1.00 -4.57 1.01
CA VAL A 28 0.24 -5.19 1.49
C VAL A 28 0.02 -6.67 1.79
N ASP A 29 -1.05 -7.02 2.51
CA ASP A 29 -1.32 -8.40 2.94
C ASP A 29 -1.55 -9.36 1.76
N ARG A 30 -1.88 -8.83 0.57
CA ARG A 30 -2.13 -9.59 -0.66
C ARG A 30 -1.04 -9.44 -1.72
N SER A 31 0.07 -8.78 -1.39
CA SER A 31 1.17 -8.57 -2.34
C SER A 31 2.45 -9.22 -1.84
N SER A 32 3.22 -9.83 -2.74
CA SER A 32 4.56 -10.35 -2.39
C SER A 32 5.62 -9.26 -2.33
N TYR A 33 5.39 -8.14 -3.02
CA TYR A 33 6.32 -7.01 -3.14
C TYR A 33 5.57 -5.69 -2.90
N CYS A 34 6.25 -4.75 -2.26
CA CYS A 34 5.81 -3.36 -2.18
C CYS A 34 6.75 -2.50 -3.03
N ILE A 35 6.28 -2.10 -4.22
CA ILE A 35 7.02 -1.23 -5.13
C ILE A 35 6.55 0.20 -4.91
N CYS A 36 7.48 1.11 -4.61
CA CYS A 36 7.16 2.50 -4.33
C CYS A 36 8.16 3.46 -5.00
N ALA A 37 7.76 4.73 -5.16
CA ALA A 37 8.62 5.80 -5.64
C ALA A 37 8.72 6.87 -4.55
N LEU A 38 9.57 6.62 -3.55
CA LEU A 38 9.76 7.52 -2.42
C LEU A 38 11.04 8.35 -2.64
N LEU A 39 10.86 9.63 -2.95
CA LEU A 39 11.96 10.58 -3.16
C LEU A 39 12.74 10.92 -1.88
N HIS A 40 12.15 10.64 -0.72
CA HIS A 40 12.76 10.85 0.58
C HIS A 40 12.89 9.51 1.31
N PRO A 41 13.95 9.35 2.15
CA PRO A 41 14.18 8.10 2.87
C PRO A 41 12.95 7.65 3.66
N LEU A 42 12.83 6.34 3.88
CA LEU A 42 11.82 5.69 4.73
C LEU A 42 11.87 6.25 6.17
N GLY A 43 11.30 7.43 6.37
CA GLY A 43 11.44 8.25 7.56
C GLY A 43 10.10 8.82 7.97
N ARG A 44 9.50 8.18 8.98
CA ARG A 44 8.33 8.61 9.78
C ARG A 44 6.95 8.68 9.12
N ILE A 45 6.80 9.03 7.84
CA ILE A 45 5.46 9.36 7.31
C ILE A 45 4.78 8.20 6.57
N ASP A 46 5.53 7.35 5.84
CA ASP A 46 4.90 6.25 5.09
C ASP A 46 4.64 5.03 5.98
N GLN A 47 3.44 5.03 6.57
CA GLN A 47 2.92 3.92 7.37
C GLN A 47 2.77 2.63 6.54
N THR A 48 2.63 2.72 5.21
CA THR A 48 2.40 1.57 4.31
C THR A 48 3.69 0.82 4.06
N ALA A 49 4.76 1.51 3.65
CA ALA A 49 6.07 0.88 3.47
C ALA A 49 6.60 0.31 4.79
N LYS A 50 6.37 1.00 5.92
CA LYS A 50 6.69 0.46 7.25
C LYS A 50 5.91 -0.83 7.54
N TYR A 51 4.61 -0.84 7.26
CA TYR A 51 3.76 -2.03 7.43
C TYR A 51 4.20 -3.19 6.52
N ALA A 52 4.53 -2.91 5.26
CA ALA A 52 5.10 -3.89 4.32
C ALA A 52 6.40 -4.52 4.85
N LYS A 53 7.29 -3.70 5.41
CA LYS A 53 8.52 -4.20 6.04
C LYS A 53 8.24 -5.11 7.22
N GLN A 54 7.25 -4.76 8.05
CA GLN A 54 6.87 -5.52 9.24
C GLN A 54 6.18 -6.86 8.91
N THR A 55 5.43 -6.90 7.81
CA THR A 55 4.73 -8.10 7.33
C THR A 55 5.62 -9.02 6.47
N GLY A 56 6.89 -8.65 6.28
CA GLY A 56 7.86 -9.44 5.53
C GLY A 56 7.80 -9.26 4.01
N SER A 57 7.01 -8.31 3.52
CA SER A 57 6.98 -7.96 2.09
C SER A 57 8.30 -7.33 1.67
N ARG A 58 8.84 -7.73 0.50
CA ARG A 58 10.05 -7.11 -0.05
C ARG A 58 9.72 -5.74 -0.62
N ILE A 59 10.40 -4.71 -0.11
CA ILE A 59 10.22 -3.32 -0.55
C ILE A 59 11.24 -3.02 -1.65
N ILE A 60 10.77 -2.41 -2.73
CA ILE A 60 11.61 -1.90 -3.84
C ILE A 60 11.24 -0.43 -4.03
N ASN A 61 12.15 0.48 -3.66
CA ASN A 61 12.01 1.89 -3.96
C ASN A 61 12.67 2.18 -5.32
N VAL A 62 11.89 2.61 -6.31
CA VAL A 62 12.40 2.90 -7.67
C VAL A 62 12.99 4.30 -7.83
N ALA A 63 12.92 5.11 -6.76
CA ALA A 63 13.48 6.46 -6.71
C ALA A 63 14.86 6.53 -6.03
N GLU A 64 15.34 5.40 -5.50
CA GLU A 64 16.69 5.23 -4.92
C GLU A 64 17.70 4.75 -5.95
#